data_AF-A0A7C3XIH0-F1
#
_entry.id   AF-A0A7C3XIH0-F1
#
_cell.length_a   1.000
_cell.length_b   1.000
_cell.length_c   1.000
_cell.angle_alpha   90.00
_cell.angle_beta   90.00
_cell.angle_gamma   90.00
#
_symmetry.space_group_name_H-M   'P 1'
#
loop_
_entity.id
_entity.type
_entity.pdbx_description
1 polymer ?
#
loop_
_entity_poly.entity_id
_entity_poly.type
_entity_poly.pdbx_seq_one_letter_code
_entity_poly.pdbx_strand_id
1 'polypeptide(L)' 'MGKRPVIKKKTPLSSKKKRYSGFKKRAQKILYEKYALVKCPNCGEMKLNHHICPNCGHYGKRKPLDMGKDVVKKIKA' A
#
# COMPACT_ATOMS: atom_id res chain seq x y z
N MET A 1 -22.84 36.83 -16.92
CA MET A 1 -22.15 36.02 -15.88
C MET A 1 -23.03 34.82 -15.54
N GLY A 2 -22.61 33.59 -15.82
CA GLY A 2 -23.38 32.40 -15.43
C GLY A 2 -23.44 32.28 -13.91
N LYS A 3 -24.64 32.03 -13.34
CA LYS A 3 -24.79 31.78 -11.90
C LYS A 3 -24.09 30.46 -11.56
N ARG A 4 -23.23 30.46 -10.53
CA ARG A 4 -22.56 29.25 -10.05
C ARG A 4 -23.61 28.27 -9.50
N PRO A 5 -23.53 26.96 -9.83
CA PRO A 5 -24.43 25.98 -9.27
C PRO A 5 -24.23 25.85 -7.76
N VAL A 6 -25.34 25.92 -7.01
CA VAL A 6 -25.35 25.78 -5.55
C VAL A 6 -26.06 24.48 -5.13
N ILE A 7 -25.65 23.94 -3.99
CA ILE A 7 -26.28 22.76 -3.40
C ILE A 7 -27.66 23.16 -2.86
N LYS A 8 -28.73 22.68 -3.50
CA LYS A 8 -30.12 22.99 -3.10
C LYS A 8 -30.55 22.39 -1.75
N LYS A 9 -30.01 21.23 -1.37
CA LYS A 9 -30.33 20.53 -0.12
C LYS A 9 -29.09 19.84 0.45
N LYS A 10 -28.96 19.85 1.78
CA LYS A 10 -27.89 19.12 2.47
C LYS A 10 -28.08 17.62 2.22
N THR A 11 -27.04 16.95 1.73
CA THR A 11 -27.07 15.51 1.53
C THR A 11 -27.21 14.79 2.88
N PRO A 12 -28.10 13.77 2.99
CA PRO A 12 -28.27 13.03 4.23
C PRO A 12 -27.01 12.24 4.59
N LEU A 13 -26.85 11.94 5.87
CA LEU A 13 -25.67 11.24 6.39
C LEU A 13 -25.51 9.85 5.77
N SER A 14 -26.61 9.14 5.52
CA SER A 14 -26.61 7.83 4.87
C SER A 14 -25.97 7.88 3.47
N SER A 15 -26.37 8.85 2.64
CA SER A 15 -25.82 9.06 1.31
C SER A 15 -24.35 9.49 1.35
N LYS A 16 -23.96 10.34 2.32
CA LYS A 16 -22.55 10.74 2.53
C LYS A 16 -21.70 9.52 2.90
N LYS A 17 -22.17 8.68 3.83
CA LYS A 17 -21.48 7.45 4.26
C LYS A 17 -21.32 6.45 3.11
N LYS A 18 -22.37 6.23 2.30
CA LYS A 18 -22.31 5.39 1.09
C LYS A 18 -21.27 5.89 0.08
N ARG A 19 -21.22 7.20 -0.17
CA ARG A 19 -20.23 7.79 -1.07
C ARG A 19 -18.81 7.59 -0.55
N TYR A 20 -18.59 7.86 0.75
CA TYR A 20 -17.29 7.70 1.38
C TYR A 20 -16.82 6.24 1.39
N SER A 21 -17.71 5.29 1.68
CA SER A 21 -17.34 3.86 1.66
C SER A 21 -16.96 3.40 0.26
N GLY A 22 -17.65 3.87 -0.79
CA GLY A 22 -17.27 3.62 -2.18
C GLY A 22 -15.90 4.19 -2.54
N PHE A 23 -15.63 5.44 -2.14
CA PHE A 23 -14.30 6.06 -2.31
C PHE A 23 -13.20 5.27 -1.59
N LYS A 24 -13.42 4.91 -0.32
CA LYS A 24 -12.47 4.13 0.49
C LYS A 24 -12.11 2.80 -0.16
N LYS A 25 -13.11 2.05 -0.65
CA LYS A 25 -12.90 0.77 -1.34
C LYS A 25 -12.09 0.94 -2.62
N ARG A 26 -12.38 1.98 -3.42
CA ARG A 26 -11.62 2.28 -4.65
C ARG A 26 -10.16 2.64 -4.34
N ALA A 27 -9.93 3.49 -3.34
CA ALA A 27 -8.58 3.85 -2.91
C ALA A 27 -7.79 2.63 -2.43
N GLN A 28 -8.40 1.75 -1.64
CA GLN A 28 -7.79 0.49 -1.21
C GLN A 28 -7.44 -0.42 -2.39
N LYS A 29 -8.34 -0.54 -3.38
CA LYS A 29 -8.08 -1.34 -4.59
C LYS A 29 -6.88 -0.82 -5.38
N ILE A 30 -6.81 0.50 -5.61
CA ILE A 30 -5.68 1.13 -6.32
C ILE A 30 -4.36 0.86 -5.59
N LEU A 31 -4.35 0.98 -4.25
CA LEU A 31 -3.15 0.69 -3.46
C LEU A 31 -2.74 -0.78 -3.60
N TYR A 32 -3.68 -1.72 -3.47
CA TYR A 32 -3.40 -3.14 -3.62
C TYR A 32 -2.87 -3.50 -5.01
N GLU A 33 -3.46 -2.95 -6.08
CA GLU A 33 -3.00 -3.16 -7.46
C GLU A 33 -1.63 -2.52 -7.72
N LYS A 34 -1.31 -1.41 -7.06
CA LYS A 34 -0.03 -0.71 -7.22
C LYS A 34 1.15 -1.49 -6.63
N TYR A 35 0.96 -2.16 -5.50
CA TYR A 35 2.04 -2.91 -4.85
C TYR A 35 2.23 -4.27 -5.49
N ALA A 36 3.16 -4.36 -6.44
CA ALA A 36 3.62 -5.63 -6.98
C ALA A 36 4.49 -6.36 -5.94
N LEU A 37 3.97 -7.46 -5.41
CA LEU A 37 4.69 -8.38 -4.55
C LEU A 37 5.20 -9.56 -5.39
N VAL A 38 6.49 -9.88 -5.26
CA VAL A 38 7.16 -10.97 -5.96
C VAL A 38 7.82 -11.90 -4.95
N LYS A 39 7.86 -13.20 -5.27
CA LYS A 39 8.54 -14.22 -4.46
C LYS A 39 10.06 -13.98 -4.48
N CYS A 40 10.68 -14.00 -3.31
CA CYS A 40 12.12 -13.91 -3.19
C CYS A 40 12.79 -15.22 -3.65
N PRO A 41 13.79 -15.18 -4.53
CA PRO A 41 14.43 -16.39 -5.05
C PRO A 41 15.26 -17.16 -4.00
N ASN A 42 15.67 -16.52 -2.90
CA ASN A 42 16.52 -17.15 -1.89
C ASN A 42 15.73 -17.78 -0.73
N CYS A 43 14.62 -17.16 -0.30
CA CYS A 43 13.84 -17.61 0.87
C CYS A 43 12.36 -17.93 0.57
N GLY A 44 11.87 -17.66 -0.64
CA GLY A 44 10.49 -17.94 -1.03
C GLY A 44 9.43 -16.96 -0.51
N GLU A 45 9.77 -16.06 0.40
CA GLU A 45 8.82 -15.08 0.94
C GLU A 45 8.46 -13.98 -0.05
N MET A 46 7.26 -13.41 0.10
CA MET A 46 6.79 -12.29 -0.68
C MET A 46 7.54 -11.02 -0.29
N LYS A 47 8.13 -10.35 -1.28
CA LYS A 47 8.81 -9.07 -1.11
C LYS A 47 8.30 -8.06 -2.13
N LEU A 48 8.50 -6.77 -1.84
CA LEU A 48 8.22 -5.70 -2.79
C LEU A 48 9.23 -5.73 -3.95
N ASN A 49 8.76 -5.40 -5.15
CA ASN A 49 9.60 -5.27 -6.33
C ASN A 49 10.67 -4.19 -6.14
N HIS A 50 11.90 -4.44 -6.57
CA HIS A 50 13.06 -3.56 -6.40
C HIS A 50 13.50 -3.28 -4.94
N HIS A 51 12.88 -3.93 -3.94
CA HIS A 51 13.32 -3.87 -2.55
C HIS A 51 14.14 -5.09 -2.12
N ILE A 52 14.95 -4.89 -1.09
CA ILE A 52 15.68 -5.93 -0.37
C ILE A 52 14.65 -6.78 0.38
N CYS A 53 14.81 -8.10 0.40
CA CYS A 53 13.93 -8.96 1.17
C CYS A 53 14.10 -8.68 2.68
N PRO A 54 13.02 -8.37 3.42
CA PRO A 54 13.13 -8.03 4.84
C PRO A 54 13.55 -9.22 5.71
N ASN A 55 13.38 -10.46 5.23
CA ASN A 55 13.71 -11.65 6.01
C ASN A 55 15.13 -12.17 5.75
N CYS A 56 15.55 -12.27 4.48
CA CYS A 56 16.88 -12.79 4.16
C CYS A 56 17.91 -11.71 3.80
N GLY A 57 17.54 -10.42 3.74
CA GLY A 57 18.48 -9.32 3.50
C GLY A 57 19.10 -9.31 2.09
N HIS A 58 18.67 -10.19 1.19
CA HIS A 58 19.24 -10.35 -0.15
C HIS A 58 18.51 -9.54 -1.23
N TYR A 59 19.30 -8.98 -2.15
CA TYR A 59 18.84 -8.36 -3.39
C TYR A 59 19.64 -8.90 -4.59
N GLY A 60 19.03 -9.80 -5.36
CA GLY A 60 19.67 -10.44 -6.51
C GLY A 60 20.88 -11.30 -6.10
N LYS A 61 22.02 -11.11 -6.77
CA LYS A 61 23.28 -11.84 -6.53
C LYS A 61 24.19 -11.19 -5.48
N ARG A 62 23.73 -10.15 -4.78
CA ARG A 62 24.53 -9.45 -3.77
C ARG A 62 24.44 -10.17 -2.41
N LYS A 63 25.58 -10.24 -1.70
CA LYS A 63 25.70 -10.83 -0.36
C LYS A 63 24.67 -10.22 0.61
N PRO A 64 24.16 -11.00 1.58
CA PRO A 64 23.21 -10.47 2.54
C PRO A 64 23.94 -9.40 3.34
N LEU A 65 23.29 -8.28 3.59
CA LEU A 65 23.83 -7.30 4.52
C LEU A 65 23.94 -7.98 5.88
N ASP A 66 25.13 -7.92 6.50
CA ASP A 66 25.36 -8.31 7.91
C ASP A 66 24.61 -7.35 8.83
N MET A 67 23.28 -7.36 8.75
CA MET A 67 22.44 -6.55 9.62
C MET A 67 22.27 -7.38 10.89
N GLY A 68 22.97 -6.96 11.95
CA GLY A 68 22.62 -7.32 13.31
C GLY A 68 21.09 -7.25 13.48
N LYS A 69 20.54 -8.22 14.23
CA LYS A 69 19.12 -8.62 14.31
C LYS A 69 18.11 -7.48 14.60
N ASP A 70 18.57 -6.25 14.75
CA ASP A 70 17.84 -5.05 15.16
C ASP A 70 17.12 -4.31 14.02
N VAL A 71 17.57 -4.46 12.75
CA VAL A 71 16.96 -3.74 11.63
C VAL A 71 15.73 -4.46 11.06
N VAL A 72 15.71 -5.79 11.08
CA VAL A 72 14.57 -6.61 10.60
C VAL A 72 13.30 -6.38 11.44
N LYS A 73 13.46 -6.06 12.74
CA LYS A 73 12.33 -5.71 13.64
C LYS A 73 11.69 -4.35 13.33
N LYS A 74 12.45 -3.37 12.82
CA LYS A 74 11.93 -2.04 12.46
C LYS A 74 11.13 -2.02 11.14
N ILE A 75 11.31 -3.02 10.27
CA ILE A 75 10.57 -3.13 9.00
C ILE A 75 9.23 -3.86 9.17
N LYS A 76 9.07 -4.64 10.26
CA LYS A 76 7.86 -5.41 10.59
C LYS A 76 6.89 -4.69 11.54
N ALA A 77 7.24 -3.50 12.03
CA ALA A 77 6.41 -2.69 12.95
C ALA A 77 5.57 -1.66 12.18
#